data_AF-R6L1D8-F1
#
_entry.id   AF-R6L1D8-F1
#
_cell.length_a   1.000
_cell.length_b   1.000
_cell.length_c   1.000
_cell.angle_alpha   90.00
_cell.angle_beta   90.00
_cell.angle_gamma   90.00
#
_symmetry.space_group_name_H-M   'P 1'
#
loop_
_entity.id
_entity.type
_entity.pdbx_description
1 polymer ?
#
loop_
_entity_poly.entity_id
_entity_poly.type
_entity_poly.pdbx_seq_one_letter_code
_entity_poly.pdbx_strand_id
1 'polypeptide(L)'
;MQIEAVGGVIELSDKISLVALIVAILSFAISIISIYVQKKLNTINLDAKYYELIFNQFILDKIPNKMSLIKFDSKGKLDSSYKSLNSVMMEMVRKARYFSFVNPKFYKGLSDRTKKLDELLVDISSKTYINIIDQNKEIIRIEDAVSKIITYINKHHSQI
;
A
#
# COMPACT_ATOMS: atom_id res chain seq x y z
N MET A 1 44.40 -7.72 -70.13
CA MET A 1 43.31 -8.39 -69.39
C MET A 1 43.54 -8.11 -67.92
N GLN A 2 42.90 -7.06 -67.40
CA GLN A 2 42.95 -6.68 -65.99
C GLN A 2 42.00 -7.60 -65.22
N ILE A 3 42.48 -8.17 -64.12
CA ILE A 3 41.62 -8.64 -63.04
C ILE A 3 42.21 -8.04 -61.77
N GLU A 4 41.73 -6.84 -61.41
CA GLU A 4 41.97 -6.28 -60.08
C GLU A 4 41.08 -7.03 -59.10
N ALA A 5 41.72 -7.71 -58.14
CA ALA A 5 41.03 -8.32 -57.02
C ALA A 5 40.46 -7.21 -56.12
N VAL A 6 39.14 -7.03 -56.16
CA VAL A 6 38.41 -6.19 -55.20
C VAL A 6 38.38 -6.92 -53.86
N GLY A 7 39.47 -6.77 -53.10
CA GLY A 7 39.61 -7.27 -51.74
C GLY A 7 40.14 -6.16 -50.85
N GLY A 8 39.29 -5.20 -50.50
CA GLY A 8 39.66 -4.12 -49.59
C GLY A 8 40.07 -4.67 -48.22
N VAL A 9 41.31 -4.42 -47.82
CA VAL A 9 41.82 -4.75 -46.48
C VAL A 9 41.16 -3.77 -45.50
N ILE A 10 40.29 -4.26 -44.62
CA ILE A 10 39.66 -3.43 -43.58
C ILE A 10 40.76 -2.93 -42.64
N GLU A 11 40.95 -1.60 -42.57
CA GLU A 11 41.96 -1.00 -41.70
C GLU A 11 41.58 -1.17 -40.22
N LEU A 12 42.57 -1.25 -39.33
CA LEU A 12 42.34 -1.38 -37.88
C LEU A 12 41.46 -0.25 -37.33
N SER A 13 41.59 0.95 -37.90
CA SER A 13 40.77 2.13 -37.61
C SER A 13 39.28 1.89 -37.86
N ASP A 14 38.93 1.21 -38.96
CA ASP A 14 37.54 0.93 -39.33
C ASP A 14 36.90 -0.07 -38.35
N LYS A 15 37.67 -1.06 -37.89
CA LYS A 15 37.23 -2.03 -36.88
C LYS A 15 36.97 -1.34 -35.53
N ILE A 16 37.86 -0.44 -35.11
CA ILE A 16 37.69 0.34 -33.88
C ILE A 16 36.45 1.23 -33.99
N SER A 17 36.25 1.87 -35.14
CA SER A 17 35.10 2.75 -35.40
C SER A 17 33.77 1.99 -35.37
N LEU A 18 33.72 0.78 -35.94
CA LEU A 18 32.55 -0.09 -35.88
C LEU A 18 32.20 -0.49 -34.43
N VAL A 19 33.20 -0.87 -33.64
CA VAL A 19 33.01 -1.20 -32.22
C VAL A 19 32.51 0.01 -31.43
N ALA A 20 33.11 1.19 -31.65
CA ALA A 20 32.69 2.43 -31.02
C ALA A 20 31.23 2.79 -31.37
N LEU A 21 30.82 2.58 -32.63
CA LEU A 21 29.44 2.79 -33.07
C LEU A 21 28.46 1.85 -32.35
N ILE A 22 28.80 0.57 -32.24
CA ILE A 22 27.97 -0.42 -31.52
C ILE A 22 27.84 -0.03 -30.05
N VAL A 23 28.94 0.34 -29.39
CA VAL A 23 28.93 0.79 -27.99
C VAL A 23 28.06 2.04 -27.83
N ALA A 24 28.16 3.02 -28.74
CA ALA A 24 27.35 4.23 -28.69
C ALA A 24 25.84 3.93 -28.80
N ILE A 25 25.44 3.03 -29.70
CA ILE A 25 24.05 2.59 -29.86
C ILE A 25 23.55 1.91 -28.58
N LEU A 26 24.35 1.01 -28.00
CA LEU A 26 24.00 0.32 -26.76
C LEU A 26 23.88 1.30 -25.58
N SER A 27 24.82 2.22 -25.42
CA SER A 27 24.78 3.26 -24.38
C SER A 27 23.55 4.15 -24.52
N PHE A 28 23.16 4.50 -25.75
CA PHE A 28 21.94 5.26 -26.01
C PHE A 28 20.68 4.49 -25.62
N ALA A 29 20.59 3.20 -26.01
CA ALA A 29 19.48 2.34 -25.64
C ALA A 29 19.34 2.16 -24.11
N ILE A 30 20.45 1.92 -23.42
CA ILE A 30 20.49 1.81 -21.95
C ILE A 30 20.03 3.12 -21.31
N SER A 31 20.47 4.28 -21.82
CA SER A 31 20.08 5.59 -21.29
C SER A 31 18.57 5.82 -21.35
N ILE A 32 17.93 5.44 -22.47
CA ILE A 32 16.48 5.50 -22.62
C ILE A 32 15.80 4.62 -21.57
N ILE A 33 16.21 3.35 -21.46
CA ILE A 33 15.66 2.40 -20.47
C ILE A 33 15.83 2.94 -19.04
N SER A 34 17.00 3.48 -18.71
CA SER A 34 17.27 4.07 -17.39
C SER A 34 16.33 5.22 -17.05
N ILE A 35 16.00 6.09 -18.02
CA ILE A 35 15.03 7.18 -17.79
C ILE A 35 13.63 6.62 -17.50
N TYR A 36 13.19 5.60 -18.24
CA TYR A 36 11.89 4.96 -17.99
C TYR A 36 11.85 4.30 -16.60
N VAL A 37 12.91 3.60 -16.21
CA VAL A 37 13.02 2.97 -14.89
C VAL A 37 13.05 4.02 -13.78
N GLN A 38 13.82 5.11 -13.92
CA GLN A 38 13.89 6.18 -12.93
C GLN A 38 12.54 6.87 -12.71
N LYS A 39 11.79 7.15 -13.78
CA LYS A 39 10.45 7.71 -13.67
C LYS A 39 9.51 6.78 -12.90
N LYS A 40 9.54 5.48 -13.21
CA LYS A 40 8.74 4.48 -12.51
C LYS A 40 9.11 4.38 -11.03
N LEU A 41 10.40 4.34 -10.71
CA LEU A 41 10.89 4.31 -9.32
C LEU A 41 10.51 5.57 -8.55
N ASN A 42 10.58 6.76 -9.18
CA ASN A 42 10.17 8.00 -8.53
C ASN A 42 8.67 8.00 -8.17
N THR A 43 7.81 7.48 -9.04
CA THR A 43 6.38 7.34 -8.72
C THR A 43 6.15 6.35 -7.58
N ILE A 44 6.80 5.19 -7.62
CA ILE A 44 6.74 4.19 -6.53
C ILE A 44 7.18 4.80 -5.20
N ASN A 45 8.31 5.53 -5.19
CA ASN A 45 8.82 6.20 -4.00
C ASN A 45 7.84 7.26 -3.47
N LEU A 46 7.17 7.99 -4.36
CA LEU A 46 6.20 9.00 -3.97
C LEU A 46 4.95 8.35 -3.34
N ASP A 47 4.44 7.27 -3.94
CA ASP A 47 3.29 6.52 -3.43
C ASP A 47 3.61 5.87 -2.07
N ALA A 48 4.81 5.29 -1.92
CA ALA A 48 5.30 4.76 -0.65
C ALA A 48 5.38 5.85 0.43
N LYS A 49 5.89 7.05 0.08
CA LYS A 49 5.96 8.19 1.01
C LYS A 49 4.58 8.65 1.46
N TYR A 50 3.61 8.74 0.55
CA TYR A 50 2.24 9.10 0.91
C TYR A 50 1.59 8.03 1.78
N TYR A 51 1.84 6.75 1.47
CA TYR A 51 1.37 5.65 2.29
C TYR A 51 1.93 5.75 3.71
N GLU A 52 3.24 5.93 3.86
CA GLU A 52 3.92 6.06 5.14
C GLU A 52 3.33 7.21 5.96
N LEU A 53 3.21 8.39 5.33
CA LEU A 53 2.67 9.61 5.95
C LEU A 53 1.22 9.44 6.43
N ILE A 54 0.41 8.69 5.66
CA ILE A 54 -1.00 8.53 5.96
C ILE A 54 -1.22 7.43 7.00
N PHE A 55 -0.55 6.27 6.88
CA PHE A 55 -0.94 5.06 7.60
C PHE A 55 -0.06 4.68 8.79
N ASN A 56 1.23 5.04 8.83
CA ASN A 56 2.13 4.57 9.89
C ASN A 56 1.62 4.92 11.29
N GLN A 57 1.21 6.16 11.49
CA GLN A 57 0.68 6.61 12.78
C GLN A 57 -0.59 5.85 13.19
N PHE A 58 -1.43 5.44 12.23
CA PHE A 58 -2.64 4.68 12.56
C PHE A 58 -2.34 3.23 12.89
N ILE A 59 -1.52 2.58 12.07
CA ILE A 59 -1.24 1.14 12.19
C ILE A 59 -0.38 0.83 13.41
N LEU A 60 0.64 1.65 13.67
CA LEU A 60 1.63 1.37 14.73
C LEU A 60 1.18 1.88 16.10
N ASP A 61 0.28 2.86 16.15
CA ASP A 61 -0.01 3.58 17.40
C ASP A 61 -1.51 3.77 17.63
N LYS A 62 -2.19 4.61 16.82
CA LYS A 62 -3.57 5.00 17.13
C LYS A 62 -4.54 3.82 17.20
N ILE A 63 -4.50 2.90 16.22
CA ILE A 63 -5.43 1.77 16.16
C ILE A 63 -5.16 0.78 17.30
N PRO A 64 -3.92 0.27 17.51
CA PRO A 64 -3.61 -0.61 18.64
C PRO A 64 -4.02 -0.01 19.99
N ASN A 65 -3.74 1.29 20.21
CA ASN A 65 -4.09 1.98 21.45
C ASN A 65 -5.60 2.12 21.66
N LYS A 66 -6.40 2.28 20.61
CA LYS A 66 -7.86 2.30 20.76
C LYS A 66 -8.46 0.91 20.89
N MET A 67 -7.86 -0.08 20.24
CA MET A 67 -8.27 -1.47 20.35
C MET A 67 -8.08 -2.01 21.78
N SER A 68 -6.96 -1.71 22.43
CA SER A 68 -6.69 -2.16 23.81
C SER A 68 -7.63 -1.59 24.87
N LEU A 69 -8.37 -0.52 24.53
CA LEU A 69 -9.36 0.09 25.42
C LEU A 69 -10.76 -0.50 25.26
N ILE A 70 -10.99 -1.34 24.23
CA ILE A 70 -12.28 -1.96 23.98
C ILE A 70 -12.63 -2.91 25.12
N LYS A 71 -13.80 -2.68 25.73
CA LYS A 71 -14.29 -3.50 26.84
C LYS A 71 -15.80 -3.42 26.99
N PHE A 72 -16.34 -4.40 27.70
CA PHE A 72 -17.72 -4.40 28.15
C PHE A 72 -17.82 -3.74 29.54
N ASP A 73 -18.94 -3.05 29.77
CA ASP A 73 -19.28 -2.47 31.07
C ASP A 73 -19.84 -3.55 32.03
N SER A 74 -20.12 -3.15 33.28
CA SER A 74 -20.67 -4.05 34.30
C SER A 74 -22.07 -4.59 33.97
N LYS A 75 -22.74 -4.02 32.96
CA LYS A 75 -24.06 -4.46 32.48
C LYS A 75 -23.92 -5.38 31.26
N GLY A 76 -22.71 -5.71 30.83
CA GLY A 76 -22.45 -6.54 29.67
C GLY A 76 -22.69 -5.82 28.34
N LYS A 77 -22.69 -4.49 28.31
CA LYS A 77 -22.76 -3.70 27.07
C LYS A 77 -21.37 -3.24 26.65
N LEU A 78 -21.13 -3.16 25.34
CA LEU A 78 -19.90 -2.55 24.83
C LEU A 78 -19.86 -1.09 25.28
N ASP A 79 -18.83 -0.72 26.04
CA ASP A 79 -18.76 0.63 26.61
C ASP A 79 -18.42 1.68 25.54
N SER A 80 -18.41 2.95 25.89
CA SER A 80 -18.19 4.03 24.91
C SER A 80 -16.81 4.04 24.22
N SER A 81 -15.86 3.18 24.62
CA SER A 81 -14.53 3.06 24.00
C SER A 81 -14.59 2.78 22.50
N TYR A 82 -15.58 2.01 22.04
CA TYR A 82 -15.74 1.68 20.62
C TYR A 82 -15.91 2.92 19.73
N LYS A 83 -16.49 4.00 20.26
CA LYS A 83 -16.64 5.26 19.54
C LYS A 83 -15.29 5.89 19.22
N SER A 84 -14.33 5.76 20.12
CA SER A 84 -12.97 6.26 19.92
C SER A 84 -12.23 5.45 18.85
N LEU A 85 -12.37 4.12 18.87
CA LEU A 85 -11.84 3.27 17.81
C LEU A 85 -12.45 3.64 16.45
N ASN A 86 -13.77 3.74 16.37
CA ASN A 86 -14.47 4.12 15.15
C ASN A 86 -14.01 5.49 14.62
N SER A 87 -13.87 6.48 15.50
CA SER A 87 -13.40 7.82 15.13
C SER A 87 -11.98 7.77 14.52
N VAL A 88 -11.07 6.99 15.11
CA VAL A 88 -9.70 6.81 14.56
C VAL A 88 -9.75 6.13 13.18
N MET A 89 -10.61 5.14 13.00
CA MET A 89 -10.77 4.44 11.72
C MET A 89 -11.33 5.37 10.63
N MET A 90 -12.32 6.20 10.96
CA MET A 90 -12.86 7.20 10.03
C MET A 90 -11.86 8.33 9.74
N GLU A 91 -11.06 8.74 10.73
CA GLU A 91 -9.96 9.69 10.52
C GLU A 91 -8.95 9.15 9.51
N MET A 92 -8.57 7.87 9.64
CA MET A 92 -7.67 7.17 8.72
C MET A 92 -8.23 7.17 7.29
N VAL A 93 -9.50 6.78 7.09
CA VAL A 93 -10.15 6.81 5.77
C VAL A 93 -10.15 8.22 5.20
N ARG A 94 -10.47 9.24 6.00
CA ARG A 94 -10.46 10.64 5.57
C ARG A 94 -9.07 11.09 5.13
N LYS A 95 -8.01 10.73 5.85
CA LYS A 95 -6.63 11.04 5.45
C LYS A 95 -6.21 10.27 4.20
N ALA A 96 -6.73 9.06 4.01
CA ALA A 96 -6.52 8.26 2.81
C ALA A 96 -7.28 8.77 1.56
N ARG A 97 -8.03 9.87 1.64
CA ARG A 97 -8.82 10.41 0.51
C ARG A 97 -7.99 10.73 -0.72
N TYR A 98 -6.69 11.02 -0.60
CA TYR A 98 -5.79 11.12 -1.74
C TYR A 98 -5.91 9.91 -2.69
N PHE A 99 -6.01 8.70 -2.14
CA PHE A 99 -6.14 7.47 -2.91
C PHE A 99 -7.47 7.38 -3.67
N SER A 100 -8.49 8.19 -3.36
CA SER A 100 -9.70 8.23 -4.19
C SER A 100 -9.44 8.74 -5.60
N PHE A 101 -8.34 9.49 -5.79
CA PHE A 101 -7.95 10.04 -7.09
C PHE A 101 -6.93 9.15 -7.81
N VAL A 102 -5.95 8.61 -7.08
CA VAL A 102 -4.83 7.87 -7.68
C VAL A 102 -5.01 6.35 -7.65
N ASN A 103 -5.77 5.81 -6.70
CA ASN A 103 -6.10 4.39 -6.61
C ASN A 103 -7.52 4.16 -6.05
N PRO A 104 -8.57 4.48 -6.84
CA PRO A 104 -9.95 4.47 -6.36
C PRO A 104 -10.40 3.10 -5.85
N LYS A 105 -9.85 2.01 -6.42
CA LYS A 105 -10.14 0.63 -6.00
C LYS A 105 -9.64 0.37 -4.58
N PHE A 106 -8.41 0.78 -4.27
CA PHE A 106 -7.87 0.70 -2.91
C PHE A 106 -8.70 1.53 -1.93
N TYR A 107 -8.94 2.79 -2.26
CA TYR A 107 -9.70 3.70 -1.38
C TYR A 107 -11.10 3.17 -1.07
N LYS A 108 -11.82 2.70 -2.09
CA LYS A 108 -13.15 2.09 -1.91
C LYS A 108 -13.07 0.86 -1.03
N GLY A 109 -12.11 -0.04 -1.28
CA GLY A 109 -11.95 -1.25 -0.47
C GLY A 109 -11.62 -0.95 1.00
N LEU A 110 -10.81 0.07 1.27
CA LEU A 110 -10.49 0.53 2.62
C LEU A 110 -11.74 1.11 3.31
N SER A 111 -12.47 1.99 2.61
CA SER A 111 -13.69 2.61 3.10
C SER A 111 -14.76 1.56 3.41
N ASP A 112 -14.99 0.59 2.52
CA ASP A 112 -16.00 -0.46 2.70
C ASP A 112 -15.70 -1.34 3.91
N ARG A 113 -14.43 -1.69 4.14
CA ARG A 113 -14.04 -2.49 5.32
C ARG A 113 -14.19 -1.71 6.62
N THR A 114 -13.82 -0.43 6.59
CA THR A 114 -13.96 0.46 7.75
C THR A 114 -15.43 0.70 8.10
N LYS A 115 -16.30 0.82 7.09
CA LYS A 115 -17.75 0.88 7.27
C LYS A 115 -18.32 -0.41 7.87
N LYS A 116 -17.86 -1.58 7.41
CA LYS A 116 -18.27 -2.88 8.00
C LYS A 116 -17.86 -3.01 9.46
N LEU A 117 -16.70 -2.46 9.83
CA LEU A 117 -16.29 -2.40 11.24
C LEU A 117 -17.23 -1.48 12.04
N ASP A 118 -17.58 -0.30 11.52
CA ASP A 118 -18.55 0.60 12.16
C ASP A 118 -19.90 -0.09 12.40
N GLU A 119 -20.45 -0.73 11.37
CA GLU A 119 -21.69 -1.51 11.46
C GLU A 119 -21.59 -2.62 12.52
N LEU A 120 -20.46 -3.34 12.59
CA LEU A 120 -20.19 -4.36 13.60
C LEU A 120 -20.17 -3.78 15.02
N LEU A 121 -19.45 -2.67 15.23
CA LEU A 121 -19.36 -2.03 16.55
C LEU A 121 -20.73 -1.54 17.03
N VAL A 122 -21.53 -0.96 16.12
CA VAL A 122 -22.90 -0.54 16.43
C VAL A 122 -23.78 -1.73 16.79
N ASP A 123 -23.73 -2.82 16.01
CA ASP A 123 -24.48 -4.05 16.29
C ASP A 123 -24.15 -4.62 17.67
N ILE A 124 -22.86 -4.80 17.97
CA ILE A 124 -22.41 -5.31 19.29
C ILE A 124 -22.85 -4.36 20.42
N SER A 125 -22.70 -3.05 20.24
CA SER A 125 -23.07 -2.06 21.27
C SER A 125 -24.58 -2.01 21.59
N SER A 126 -25.41 -2.46 20.65
CA SER A 126 -26.86 -2.52 20.83
C SER A 126 -27.34 -3.74 21.63
N LYS A 127 -26.46 -4.74 21.80
CA LYS A 127 -26.74 -6.01 22.49
C LYS A 127 -26.17 -6.01 23.92
N THR A 128 -26.62 -6.98 24.70
CA THR A 128 -26.15 -7.24 26.05
C THR A 128 -25.58 -8.66 26.13
N TYR A 129 -24.37 -8.80 26.63
CA TYR A 129 -23.63 -10.06 26.74
C TYR A 129 -23.35 -10.36 28.21
N ILE A 130 -24.07 -11.33 28.77
CA ILE A 130 -24.07 -11.60 30.21
C ILE A 130 -22.81 -12.36 30.65
N ASN A 131 -22.33 -13.29 29.82
CA ASN A 131 -21.18 -14.11 30.16
C ASN A 131 -19.88 -13.49 29.60
N ILE A 132 -18.77 -13.76 30.26
CA ILE A 132 -17.46 -13.25 29.84
C ILE A 132 -16.96 -13.94 28.57
N ILE A 133 -17.41 -15.17 28.31
CA ILE A 133 -17.01 -15.96 27.15
C ILE A 133 -17.52 -15.31 25.85
N ASP A 134 -18.78 -14.89 25.80
CA ASP A 134 -19.37 -14.25 24.63
C ASP A 134 -18.89 -12.81 24.47
N GLN A 135 -18.64 -12.10 25.57
CA GLN A 135 -17.95 -10.81 25.52
C GLN A 135 -16.58 -10.95 24.84
N ASN A 136 -15.75 -11.91 25.27
CA ASN A 136 -14.45 -12.16 24.66
C ASN A 136 -14.55 -12.56 23.19
N LYS A 137 -15.57 -13.36 22.80
CA LYS A 137 -15.80 -13.70 21.39
C LYS A 137 -16.05 -12.46 20.54
N GLU A 138 -16.83 -11.50 21.03
CA GLU A 138 -17.09 -10.26 20.28
C GLU A 138 -15.85 -9.36 20.24
N ILE A 139 -15.03 -9.30 21.30
CA ILE A 139 -13.74 -8.59 21.26
C ILE A 139 -12.86 -9.18 20.15
N ILE A 140 -12.70 -10.51 20.12
CA ILE A 140 -11.92 -11.20 19.07
C ILE A 140 -12.47 -10.92 17.68
N ARG A 141 -13.81 -10.84 17.54
CA ARG A 141 -14.45 -10.51 16.26
C ARG A 141 -14.16 -9.07 15.82
N ILE A 142 -14.08 -8.12 16.75
CA ILE A 142 -13.65 -6.74 16.49
C ILE A 142 -12.17 -6.73 16.08
N GLU A 143 -11.31 -7.44 16.80
CA GLU A 143 -9.87 -7.57 16.50
C GLU A 143 -9.63 -8.14 15.10
N ASP A 144 -10.35 -9.19 14.73
CA ASP A 144 -10.28 -9.79 13.39
C ASP A 144 -10.70 -8.79 12.30
N ALA A 145 -11.77 -8.02 12.53
CA ALA A 145 -12.20 -6.98 11.60
C ALA A 145 -11.16 -5.86 11.44
N VAL A 146 -10.55 -5.40 12.54
CA VAL A 146 -9.44 -4.43 12.53
C VAL A 146 -8.21 -5.00 11.82
N SER A 147 -7.84 -6.24 12.12
CA SER A 147 -6.72 -6.94 11.49
C SER A 147 -6.90 -7.06 9.99
N LYS A 148 -8.11 -7.40 9.52
CA LYS A 148 -8.45 -7.42 8.08
C LYS A 148 -8.27 -6.07 7.40
N ILE A 149 -8.49 -4.97 8.10
CA ILE A 149 -8.25 -3.62 7.58
C ILE A 149 -6.75 -3.36 7.49
N ILE A 150 -5.99 -3.60 8.56
CA ILE A 150 -4.52 -3.42 8.58
C ILE A 150 -3.86 -4.28 7.50
N THR A 151 -4.24 -5.55 7.39
CA THR A 151 -3.70 -6.48 6.40
C THR A 151 -4.05 -6.04 4.97
N TYR A 152 -5.24 -5.47 4.77
CA TYR A 152 -5.64 -4.93 3.47
C TYR A 152 -4.78 -3.72 3.07
N ILE A 153 -4.48 -2.84 4.03
CA ILE A 153 -3.59 -1.68 3.84
C ILE A 153 -2.18 -2.19 3.48
N ASN A 154 -1.60 -3.10 4.27
CA ASN A 154 -0.25 -3.64 4.06
C ASN A 154 -0.10 -4.43 2.76
N LYS A 155 -1.10 -5.23 2.36
CA LYS A 155 -1.07 -5.96 1.08
C LYS A 155 -0.97 -5.00 -0.10
N HIS A 156 -1.61 -3.84 -0.02
CA HIS A 156 -1.53 -2.82 -1.06
C HIS A 156 -0.18 -2.08 -1.03
N HIS A 157 0.45 -1.90 0.13
CA HIS A 157 1.83 -1.40 0.19
C HIS A 157 2.85 -2.34 -0.44
N SER A 158 2.74 -3.65 -0.19
CA SER A 158 3.66 -4.65 -0.77
C SER A 158 3.52 -4.84 -2.29
N GLN A 159 2.51 -4.23 -2.90
CA GLN A 159 2.27 -4.26 -4.35
C GLN A 159 2.71 -2.97 -5.07
N ILE A 160 3.09 -1.94 -4.31
CA ILE A 160 3.68 -0.69 -4.79
C ILE A 160 5.20 -0.91 -4.85
#